data_AF-A0A7S3FTW0-F1
#
_entry.id   AF-A0A7S3FTW0-F1
#
_cell.length_a   1.000
_cell.length_b   1.000
_cell.length_c   1.000
_cell.angle_alpha   90.00
_cell.angle_beta   90.00
_cell.angle_gamma   90.00
#
_symmetry.space_group_name_H-M   'P 1'
#
loop_
_entity.id
_entity.type
_entity.pdbx_description
1 polymer ?
#
loop_
_entity_poly.entity_id
_entity_poly.type
_entity_poly.pdbx_seq_one_letter_code
_entity_poly.pdbx_strand_id
1 'polypeptide(L)'
;REATGKGACGHVALRDSLEATFFPRAHDELCAGAAEGGTNFMLFLQLCCELLSQLPTRRFVRSYLLDKGMLARCEWAASGSGEATTLTRKLAAMVASLLRFEVRDEDGAAVSDEEALSTHYDECQRIQRLVYREYPREKLSKFPLANCAKACEPGFLRSEVCDRLSDDELKDLVCHKCGILDPDCDVGSTRSGLETSFLEHMRVPLARAKMLEGLALYPTERDLAVTSGREASKASGGGAAGSFLCTGLPRMNLQFLTMRDYLVRCLSSSKHL
;
A
#
# COMPACT_ATOMS: atom_id res chain seq x y z
N ARG A 1 -27.28 -51.11 2.37
CA ARG A 1 -26.48 -51.97 1.49
C ARG A 1 -26.16 -51.13 0.26
N GLU A 2 -24.97 -50.63 0.00
CA GLU A 2 -23.65 -50.84 0.59
C GLU A 2 -22.89 -49.51 0.52
N ALA A 3 -22.10 -49.24 1.56
CA ALA A 3 -21.11 -48.20 1.55
C ALA A 3 -19.98 -48.62 0.62
N THR A 4 -19.69 -47.82 -0.41
CA THR A 4 -18.43 -47.91 -1.15
C THR A 4 -17.54 -46.78 -0.70
N GLY A 5 -16.66 -47.11 0.24
CA GLY A 5 -15.53 -46.27 0.61
C GLY A 5 -14.50 -46.19 -0.51
N LYS A 6 -13.99 -44.99 -0.74
CA LYS A 6 -12.57 -44.66 -0.89
C LYS A 6 -12.49 -43.13 -0.84
N GLY A 7 -12.08 -42.62 0.32
CA GLY A 7 -11.69 -41.23 0.48
C GLY A 7 -10.48 -40.95 -0.40
N ALA A 8 -10.73 -40.53 -1.63
CA ALA A 8 -9.72 -39.90 -2.44
C ALA A 8 -9.59 -38.47 -1.93
N CYS A 9 -8.66 -38.23 -1.00
CA CYS A 9 -8.03 -36.92 -0.91
C CYS A 9 -7.31 -36.69 -2.25
N GLY A 10 -8.06 -36.28 -3.26
CA GLY A 10 -7.50 -35.75 -4.49
C GLY A 10 -6.59 -34.62 -4.09
N HIS A 11 -5.32 -34.70 -4.49
CA HIS A 11 -4.37 -33.62 -4.26
C HIS A 11 -4.88 -32.41 -5.05
N VAL A 12 -5.65 -31.54 -4.39
CA VAL A 12 -6.04 -30.26 -4.96
C VAL A 12 -4.73 -29.49 -5.13
N ALA A 13 -4.45 -29.03 -6.34
CA ALA A 13 -3.30 -28.17 -6.55
C ALA A 13 -3.44 -26.97 -5.62
N LEU A 14 -2.36 -26.56 -4.93
CA LEU A 14 -2.44 -25.47 -3.95
C LEU A 14 -3.08 -24.19 -4.54
N ARG A 15 -2.96 -23.99 -5.85
CA ARG A 15 -3.58 -22.90 -6.61
C ARG A 15 -5.11 -22.90 -6.58
N ASP A 16 -5.73 -24.08 -6.51
CA ASP A 16 -7.19 -24.26 -6.54
C ASP A 16 -7.77 -24.46 -5.13
N SER A 17 -6.90 -24.46 -4.11
CA SER A 17 -7.35 -24.51 -2.72
C SER A 17 -8.05 -23.20 -2.35
N LEU A 18 -9.18 -23.31 -1.66
CA LEU A 18 -9.94 -22.15 -1.17
C LEU A 18 -9.07 -21.24 -0.29
N GLU A 19 -8.12 -21.82 0.44
CA GLU A 19 -7.18 -21.09 1.29
C GLU A 19 -6.29 -20.14 0.50
N ALA A 20 -5.85 -20.55 -0.71
CA ALA A 20 -5.02 -19.72 -1.58
C ALA A 20 -5.86 -18.73 -2.42
N THR A 21 -7.10 -19.08 -2.78
CA THR A 21 -7.96 -18.22 -3.62
C THR A 21 -8.79 -17.22 -2.83
N PHE A 22 -8.99 -17.42 -1.53
CA PHE A 22 -9.84 -16.56 -0.70
C PHE A 22 -9.37 -15.10 -0.70
N PHE A 23 -8.10 -14.85 -0.37
CA PHE A 23 -7.58 -13.49 -0.25
C PHE A 23 -7.56 -12.74 -1.60
N PRO A 24 -7.13 -13.35 -2.72
CA PRO A 24 -7.23 -12.72 -4.03
C PRO A 24 -8.65 -12.37 -4.46
N ARG A 25 -9.60 -13.31 -4.32
CA ARG A 25 -11.00 -13.06 -4.66
C ARG A 25 -11.61 -11.96 -3.80
N ALA A 26 -11.36 -12.00 -2.49
CA ALA A 26 -11.82 -10.96 -1.59
C ALA A 26 -11.23 -9.59 -1.94
N HIS A 27 -9.93 -9.54 -2.27
CA HIS A 27 -9.27 -8.32 -2.73
C HIS A 27 -9.97 -7.75 -3.97
N ASP A 28 -10.23 -8.57 -4.99
CA ASP A 28 -10.81 -8.11 -6.25
C ASP A 28 -12.27 -7.64 -6.09
N GLU A 29 -13.08 -8.38 -5.32
CA GLU A 29 -14.47 -8.00 -5.01
C GLU A 29 -14.55 -6.69 -4.21
N LEU A 30 -13.69 -6.54 -3.21
CA LEU A 30 -13.68 -5.35 -2.34
C LEU A 30 -13.07 -4.14 -3.05
N CYS A 31 -12.15 -4.36 -4.00
CA CYS A 31 -11.59 -3.33 -4.85
C CYS A 31 -12.56 -2.85 -5.93
N ALA A 32 -13.37 -3.74 -6.51
CA ALA A 32 -14.43 -3.36 -7.43
C ALA A 32 -15.46 -2.44 -6.73
N GLY A 33 -15.77 -2.71 -5.47
CA GLY A 33 -16.64 -1.87 -4.63
C GLY A 33 -16.01 -0.54 -4.16
N ALA A 34 -14.73 -0.28 -4.42
CA ALA A 34 -14.06 0.94 -3.96
C ALA A 34 -14.61 2.22 -4.64
N ALA A 35 -15.12 2.11 -5.87
CA ALA A 35 -15.75 3.22 -6.59
C ALA A 35 -17.04 3.73 -5.92
N GLU A 36 -17.72 2.86 -5.17
CA GLU A 36 -18.99 3.19 -4.50
C GLU A 36 -18.78 3.81 -3.10
N GLY A 37 -17.53 3.95 -2.64
CA GLY A 37 -17.23 4.55 -1.33
C GLY A 37 -17.84 3.78 -0.15
N GLY A 38 -18.17 2.51 -0.36
CA GLY A 38 -18.91 1.70 0.60
C GLY A 38 -18.13 1.41 1.88
N THR A 39 -18.87 1.16 2.96
CA THR A 39 -18.35 0.67 4.26
C THR A 39 -17.44 -0.54 4.11
N ASN A 40 -17.68 -1.39 3.10
CA ASN A 40 -16.89 -2.59 2.82
C ASN A 40 -15.44 -2.27 2.45
N PHE A 41 -15.19 -1.20 1.68
CA PHE A 41 -13.82 -0.80 1.32
C PHE A 41 -13.05 -0.29 2.54
N MET A 42 -13.70 0.44 3.45
CA MET A 42 -13.08 0.87 4.71
C MET A 42 -12.72 -0.34 5.60
N LEU A 43 -13.62 -1.32 5.70
CA LEU A 43 -13.35 -2.57 6.42
C LEU A 43 -12.20 -3.36 5.79
N PHE A 44 -12.09 -3.36 4.46
CA PHE A 44 -10.96 -3.96 3.76
C PHE A 44 -9.64 -3.27 4.07
N LEU A 45 -9.60 -1.93 4.03
CA LEU A 45 -8.40 -1.18 4.42
C LEU A 45 -7.99 -1.46 5.87
N GLN A 46 -8.98 -1.56 6.77
CA GLN A 46 -8.73 -1.93 8.16
C GLN A 46 -8.17 -3.36 8.29
N LEU A 47 -8.72 -4.32 7.56
CA LEU A 47 -8.20 -5.69 7.50
C LEU A 47 -6.75 -5.70 6.98
N CYS A 48 -6.46 -4.96 5.90
CA CYS A 48 -5.11 -4.80 5.39
C CYS A 48 -4.16 -4.19 6.43
N CYS A 49 -4.60 -3.20 7.20
CA CYS A 49 -3.81 -2.66 8.31
C CYS A 49 -3.48 -3.75 9.34
N GLU A 50 -4.44 -4.57 9.72
CA GLU A 50 -4.25 -5.64 10.71
C GLU A 50 -3.31 -6.73 10.21
N LEU A 51 -3.50 -7.20 8.96
CA LEU A 51 -2.63 -8.20 8.34
C LEU A 51 -1.19 -7.69 8.13
N LEU A 52 -1.01 -6.42 7.79
CA LEU A 52 0.32 -5.83 7.66
C LEU A 52 0.96 -5.50 9.01
N SER A 53 0.17 -5.43 10.09
CA SER A 53 0.68 -5.10 11.42
C SER A 53 1.38 -6.27 12.13
N GLN A 54 1.23 -7.50 11.62
CA GLN A 54 1.77 -8.73 12.20
C GLN A 54 2.79 -9.34 11.23
N LEU A 55 3.99 -9.68 11.72
CA LEU A 55 5.06 -10.29 10.92
C LEU A 55 4.64 -11.57 10.14
N PRO A 56 3.94 -12.56 10.74
CA PRO A 56 3.66 -13.82 10.04
C PRO A 56 2.72 -13.63 8.83
N THR A 57 1.71 -12.76 8.95
CA THR A 57 0.78 -12.46 7.86
C THR A 57 1.41 -11.52 6.84
N ARG A 58 2.20 -10.54 7.30
CA ARG A 58 2.84 -9.54 6.45
C ARG A 58 3.74 -10.16 5.39
N ARG A 59 4.48 -11.23 5.72
CA ARG A 59 5.46 -11.86 4.83
C ARG A 59 4.92 -12.17 3.43
N PHE A 60 3.68 -12.65 3.33
CA PHE A 60 3.06 -12.99 2.05
C PHE A 60 2.08 -11.93 1.57
N VAL A 61 1.35 -11.29 2.50
CA VAL A 61 0.36 -10.27 2.16
C VAL A 61 1.01 -9.02 1.58
N ARG A 62 2.19 -8.62 2.08
CA ARG A 62 2.89 -7.42 1.58
C ARG A 62 3.28 -7.55 0.12
N SER A 63 3.94 -8.64 -0.27
CA SER A 63 4.35 -8.86 -1.67
C SER A 63 3.14 -8.92 -2.59
N TYR A 64 2.08 -9.60 -2.17
CA TYR A 64 0.82 -9.67 -2.93
C TYR A 64 0.17 -8.29 -3.11
N LEU A 65 0.05 -7.49 -2.04
CA LEU A 65 -0.56 -6.17 -2.13
C LEU A 65 0.26 -5.18 -2.97
N LEU A 66 1.59 -5.30 -2.96
CA LEU A 66 2.46 -4.50 -3.84
C LEU A 66 2.23 -4.87 -5.31
N ASP A 67 2.16 -6.16 -5.62
CA ASP A 67 1.92 -6.70 -6.96
C ASP A 67 0.54 -6.32 -7.52
N LYS A 68 -0.48 -6.19 -6.66
CA LYS A 68 -1.81 -5.67 -7.01
C LYS A 68 -1.92 -4.13 -7.00
N GLY A 69 -0.81 -3.41 -6.86
CA GLY A 69 -0.79 -1.95 -6.96
C GLY A 69 -1.52 -1.24 -5.83
N MET A 70 -1.55 -1.81 -4.62
CA MET A 70 -2.30 -1.24 -3.48
C MET A 70 -1.87 0.18 -3.14
N LEU A 71 -0.61 0.55 -3.35
CA LEU A 71 -0.12 1.92 -3.13
C LEU A 71 -0.81 2.94 -4.05
N ALA A 72 -1.00 2.62 -5.33
CA ALA A 72 -1.74 3.47 -6.25
C ALA A 72 -3.22 3.60 -5.84
N ARG A 73 -3.83 2.51 -5.40
CA ARG A 73 -5.21 2.52 -4.86
C ARG A 73 -5.32 3.42 -3.62
N CYS A 74 -4.33 3.39 -2.72
CA CYS A 74 -4.27 4.28 -1.56
C CYS A 74 -4.17 5.76 -1.95
N GLU A 75 -3.35 6.10 -2.95
CA GLU A 75 -3.24 7.47 -3.46
C GLU A 75 -4.54 7.96 -4.12
N TRP A 76 -5.22 7.10 -4.89
CA TRP A 76 -6.54 7.44 -5.43
C TRP A 76 -7.59 7.65 -4.35
N ALA A 77 -7.62 6.77 -3.34
CA ALA A 77 -8.48 6.93 -2.17
C ALA A 77 -8.16 8.22 -1.40
N ALA A 78 -6.90 8.64 -1.36
CA ALA A 78 -6.49 9.89 -0.74
C ALA A 78 -6.92 11.12 -1.55
N SER A 79 -6.87 11.04 -2.88
CA SER A 79 -7.25 12.10 -3.81
C SER A 79 -8.77 12.32 -3.94
N GLY A 80 -9.60 11.39 -3.48
CA GLY A 80 -11.06 11.52 -3.52
C GLY A 80 -11.58 12.66 -2.64
N SER A 81 -12.41 13.56 -3.19
CA SER A 81 -13.05 14.64 -2.45
C SER A 81 -14.41 14.22 -1.88
N GLY A 82 -14.51 14.07 -0.55
CA GLY A 82 -15.76 13.84 0.16
C GLY A 82 -15.55 13.72 1.69
N GLU A 83 -16.57 13.94 2.50
CA GLU A 83 -16.43 13.84 3.97
C GLU A 83 -16.23 12.38 4.42
N ALA A 84 -16.94 11.44 3.77
CA ALA A 84 -16.71 10.00 3.93
C ALA A 84 -15.29 9.56 3.51
N THR A 85 -14.58 10.38 2.72
CA THR A 85 -13.21 10.08 2.30
C THR A 85 -12.17 10.48 3.33
N THR A 86 -12.52 11.22 4.39
CA THR A 86 -11.54 11.63 5.42
C THR A 86 -11.01 10.44 6.23
N LEU A 87 -11.88 9.55 6.68
CA LEU A 87 -11.51 8.31 7.38
C LEU A 87 -10.80 7.33 6.44
N THR A 88 -11.33 7.15 5.23
CA THR A 88 -10.72 6.30 4.19
C THR A 88 -9.32 6.79 3.83
N ARG A 89 -9.10 8.11 3.70
CA ARG A 89 -7.79 8.73 3.48
C ARG A 89 -6.84 8.44 4.63
N LYS A 90 -7.32 8.54 5.89
CA LYS A 90 -6.50 8.22 7.06
C LYS A 90 -6.10 6.74 7.07
N LEU A 91 -7.04 5.83 6.77
CA LEU A 91 -6.79 4.39 6.66
C LEU A 91 -5.82 4.07 5.52
N ALA A 92 -6.03 4.65 4.33
CA ALA A 92 -5.15 4.47 3.18
C ALA A 92 -3.72 4.97 3.47
N ALA A 93 -3.58 6.12 4.15
CA ALA A 93 -2.29 6.61 4.59
C ALA A 93 -1.60 5.66 5.58
N MET A 94 -2.36 5.05 6.51
CA MET A 94 -1.83 4.03 7.42
C MET A 94 -1.37 2.78 6.67
N VAL A 95 -2.19 2.24 5.75
CA VAL A 95 -1.80 1.10 4.89
C VAL A 95 -0.53 1.41 4.11
N ALA A 96 -0.45 2.57 3.45
CA ALA A 96 0.74 2.98 2.71
C ALA A 96 1.99 3.05 3.61
N SER A 97 1.84 3.55 4.85
CA SER A 97 2.94 3.60 5.83
C SER A 97 3.40 2.23 6.32
N LEU A 98 2.50 1.24 6.36
CA LEU A 98 2.78 -0.14 6.75
C LEU A 98 3.42 -0.95 5.60
N LEU A 99 2.99 -0.70 4.36
CA LEU A 99 3.60 -1.29 3.16
C LEU A 99 5.06 -0.81 2.98
N ARG A 100 5.34 0.45 3.32
CA ARG A 100 6.68 1.06 3.29
C ARG A 100 7.52 0.79 4.53
N PHE A 101 7.00 0.07 5.51
CA PHE A 101 7.72 -0.12 6.77
C PHE A 101 9.02 -0.92 6.55
N GLU A 102 10.13 -0.35 7.01
CA GLU A 102 11.51 -0.82 6.83
C GLU A 102 11.82 -2.03 7.74
N VAL A 103 11.26 -3.17 7.38
CA VAL A 103 11.50 -4.48 8.02
C VAL A 103 11.70 -5.52 6.94
N ARG A 104 12.69 -6.40 7.17
CA ARG A 104 12.91 -7.58 6.34
C ARG A 104 11.81 -8.59 6.60
N ASP A 105 11.09 -8.98 5.55
CA ASP A 105 9.92 -9.85 5.70
C ASP A 105 10.28 -11.33 5.98
N GLU A 106 11.53 -11.73 5.77
CA GLU A 106 12.03 -13.09 6.05
C GLU A 106 12.33 -13.31 7.53
N ASP A 107 13.18 -12.45 8.10
CA ASP A 107 13.68 -12.57 9.48
C ASP A 107 12.92 -11.68 10.48
N GLY A 108 12.12 -10.72 10.00
CA GLY A 108 11.49 -9.69 10.82
C GLY A 108 12.47 -8.65 11.40
N ALA A 109 13.74 -8.67 10.97
CA ALA A 109 14.74 -7.73 11.45
C ALA A 109 14.45 -6.30 10.94
N ALA A 110 14.66 -5.32 11.82
CA ALA A 110 14.60 -3.91 11.44
C ALA A 110 15.72 -3.60 10.44
N VAL A 111 15.37 -2.92 9.35
CA VAL A 111 16.34 -2.43 8.37
C VAL A 111 16.83 -1.05 8.83
N SER A 112 18.11 -0.77 8.64
CA SER A 112 18.65 0.58 8.89
C SER A 112 18.27 1.52 7.74
N ASP A 113 18.15 2.81 8.04
CA ASP A 113 17.82 3.84 7.05
C ASP A 113 18.84 3.84 5.89
N GLU A 114 20.11 3.54 6.16
CA GLU A 114 21.18 3.43 5.14
C GLU A 114 20.99 2.22 4.22
N GLU A 115 20.68 1.05 4.78
CA GLU A 115 20.39 -0.18 4.01
C GLU A 115 19.14 -0.01 3.15
N ALA A 116 18.10 0.65 3.68
CA ALA A 116 16.88 0.94 2.95
C ALA A 116 17.15 1.87 1.75
N LEU A 117 17.98 2.90 1.94
CA LEU A 117 18.40 3.81 0.86
C LEU A 117 19.28 3.09 -0.18
N SER A 118 20.23 2.25 0.26
CA SER A 118 21.08 1.47 -0.66
C SER A 118 20.23 0.57 -1.55
N THR A 119 19.31 -0.21 -0.95
CA THR A 119 18.41 -1.11 -1.67
C THR A 119 17.56 -0.35 -2.69
N HIS A 120 17.04 0.83 -2.30
CA HIS A 120 16.27 1.68 -3.19
C HIS A 120 17.10 2.19 -4.38
N TYR A 121 18.34 2.62 -4.16
CA TYR A 121 19.20 3.09 -5.25
C TYR A 121 19.62 1.96 -6.18
N ASP A 122 19.84 0.75 -5.67
CA ASP A 122 20.13 -0.42 -6.49
C ASP A 122 18.97 -0.75 -7.45
N GLU A 123 17.73 -0.69 -6.94
CA GLU A 123 16.52 -0.84 -7.77
C GLU A 123 16.37 0.29 -8.80
N CYS A 124 16.61 1.54 -8.40
CA CYS A 124 16.59 2.68 -9.32
C CYS A 124 17.62 2.50 -10.45
N GLN A 125 18.84 2.07 -10.13
CA GLN A 125 19.87 1.80 -11.13
C GLN A 125 19.53 0.60 -12.01
N ARG A 126 18.87 -0.42 -11.46
CA ARG A 126 18.34 -1.55 -12.26
C ARG A 126 17.34 -1.04 -13.30
N ILE A 127 16.39 -0.19 -12.90
CA ILE A 127 15.39 0.39 -13.80
C ILE A 127 16.07 1.31 -14.84
N GLN A 128 17.01 2.16 -14.44
CA GLN A 128 17.77 3.00 -15.38
C GLN A 128 18.50 2.17 -16.45
N ARG A 129 19.13 1.06 -16.06
CA ARG A 129 19.79 0.12 -16.99
C ARG A 129 18.79 -0.56 -17.93
N LEU A 130 17.63 -0.95 -17.43
CA LEU A 130 16.55 -1.52 -18.25
C LEU A 130 16.04 -0.51 -19.28
N VAL A 131 15.73 0.72 -18.86
CA VAL A 131 15.26 1.77 -19.76
C VAL A 131 16.29 2.08 -20.84
N TYR A 132 17.58 2.13 -20.47
CA TYR A 132 18.66 2.38 -21.42
C TYR A 132 18.80 1.29 -22.49
N ARG A 133 18.55 0.02 -22.13
CA ARG A 133 18.67 -1.11 -23.06
C ARG A 133 17.49 -1.17 -24.04
N GLU A 134 16.30 -0.87 -23.54
CA GLU A 134 15.04 -1.21 -24.21
C GLU A 134 14.49 -0.07 -25.07
N TYR A 135 14.72 1.18 -24.69
CA TYR A 135 14.14 2.33 -25.37
C TYR A 135 15.17 3.09 -26.20
N PRO A 136 14.83 3.49 -27.44
CA PRO A 136 15.70 4.33 -28.25
C PRO A 136 16.04 5.63 -27.52
N ARG A 137 17.29 6.08 -27.66
CA ARG A 137 17.79 7.32 -27.03
C ARG A 137 16.94 8.54 -27.40
N GLU A 138 16.29 8.54 -28.55
CA GLU A 138 15.45 9.64 -29.01
C GLU A 138 14.23 9.88 -28.10
N LYS A 139 13.67 8.84 -27.48
CA LYS A 139 12.52 8.95 -26.56
C LYS A 139 12.97 9.26 -25.13
N LEU A 140 13.91 8.48 -24.58
CA LEU A 140 14.25 8.46 -23.15
C LEU A 140 15.76 8.65 -22.87
N SER A 141 16.44 9.60 -23.52
CA SER A 141 17.88 9.85 -23.27
C SER A 141 18.18 10.35 -21.85
N LYS A 142 17.31 11.19 -21.28
CA LYS A 142 17.65 11.93 -20.05
C LYS A 142 17.47 11.11 -18.78
N PHE A 143 16.49 10.22 -18.72
CA PHE A 143 16.18 9.46 -17.51
C PHE A 143 17.30 8.49 -17.08
N PRO A 144 17.89 7.68 -18.00
CA PRO A 144 18.98 6.77 -17.63
C PRO A 144 20.30 7.46 -17.27
N LEU A 145 20.49 8.70 -17.73
CA LEU A 145 21.70 9.50 -17.47
C LEU A 145 21.58 10.42 -16.26
N ALA A 146 20.37 10.52 -15.67
CA ALA A 146 20.14 11.36 -14.52
C ALA A 146 20.76 10.75 -13.25
N ASN A 147 21.20 11.62 -12.34
CA ASN A 147 21.57 11.20 -10.98
C ASN A 147 20.36 10.53 -10.31
N CYS A 148 20.60 9.46 -9.54
CA CYS A 148 19.58 8.71 -8.80
C CYS A 148 18.65 9.64 -7.99
N ALA A 149 19.20 10.66 -7.33
CA ALA A 149 18.39 11.63 -6.57
C ALA A 149 17.36 12.39 -7.44
N LYS A 150 17.74 12.77 -8.67
CA LYS A 150 16.82 13.42 -9.63
C LYS A 150 15.88 12.41 -10.28
N ALA A 151 16.37 11.19 -10.54
CA ALA A 151 15.59 10.11 -11.12
C ALA A 151 14.43 9.66 -10.21
N CYS A 152 14.55 9.86 -8.89
CA CYS A 152 13.49 9.54 -7.93
C CYS A 152 12.50 10.70 -7.69
N GLU A 153 12.72 11.86 -8.30
CA GLU A 153 11.85 13.02 -8.11
C GLU A 153 10.54 12.84 -8.92
N PRO A 154 9.36 12.96 -8.27
CA PRO A 154 8.09 12.65 -8.94
C PRO A 154 7.79 13.59 -10.11
N GLY A 155 8.22 14.85 -10.05
CA GLY A 155 8.06 15.80 -11.15
C GLY A 155 8.89 15.42 -12.38
N PHE A 156 10.14 15.00 -12.15
CA PHE A 156 11.04 14.56 -13.22
C PHE A 156 10.51 13.29 -13.90
N LEU A 157 10.10 12.30 -13.09
CA LEU A 157 9.52 11.04 -13.58
C LEU A 157 8.26 11.23 -14.42
N ARG A 158 7.36 12.14 -14.00
CA ARG A 158 6.16 12.48 -14.79
C ARG A 158 6.55 13.05 -16.16
N SER A 159 7.41 14.08 -16.17
CA SER A 159 7.77 14.79 -17.39
C SER A 159 8.59 13.97 -18.40
N GLU A 160 9.47 13.09 -17.92
CA GLU A 160 10.40 12.37 -18.80
C GLU A 160 9.91 10.95 -19.10
N VAL A 161 9.24 10.26 -18.17
CA VAL A 161 8.73 8.90 -18.39
C VAL A 161 7.25 8.91 -18.76
N CYS A 162 6.40 9.53 -17.95
CA CYS A 162 4.95 9.41 -18.14
C CYS A 162 4.43 10.17 -19.37
N ASP A 163 4.98 11.35 -19.65
CA ASP A 163 4.52 12.19 -20.78
C ASP A 163 5.05 11.71 -22.13
N ARG A 164 6.21 11.02 -22.15
CA ARG A 164 6.90 10.62 -23.39
C ARG A 164 6.57 9.20 -23.86
N LEU A 165 6.13 8.34 -22.96
CA LEU A 165 5.83 6.95 -23.23
C LEU A 165 4.35 6.78 -23.60
N SER A 166 4.05 5.88 -24.55
CA SER A 166 2.66 5.50 -24.81
C SER A 166 2.12 4.60 -23.71
N ASP A 167 0.80 4.51 -23.62
CA ASP A 167 0.11 3.70 -22.60
C ASP A 167 0.54 2.22 -22.66
N ASP A 168 0.71 1.67 -23.86
CA ASP A 168 1.15 0.28 -24.07
C ASP A 168 2.62 0.09 -23.68
N GLU A 169 3.50 1.03 -24.06
CA GLU A 169 4.91 1.00 -23.71
C GLU A 169 5.12 1.14 -22.17
N LEU A 170 4.24 1.88 -21.50
CA LEU A 170 4.23 2.03 -20.04
C LEU A 170 3.74 0.76 -19.33
N LYS A 171 2.71 0.10 -19.86
CA LYS A 171 2.26 -1.21 -19.38
C LYS A 171 3.38 -2.25 -19.49
N ASP A 172 4.05 -2.30 -20.64
CA ASP A 172 5.17 -3.22 -20.85
C ASP A 172 6.34 -2.93 -19.89
N LEU A 173 6.64 -1.65 -19.64
CA LEU A 173 7.67 -1.27 -18.68
C LEU A 173 7.30 -1.73 -17.26
N VAL A 174 6.12 -1.35 -16.78
CA VAL A 174 5.72 -1.55 -15.37
C VAL A 174 5.44 -3.02 -15.08
N CYS A 175 4.69 -3.70 -15.94
CA CYS A 175 4.23 -5.07 -15.72
C CYS A 175 5.28 -6.11 -16.15
N HIS A 176 5.78 -6.04 -17.38
CA HIS A 176 6.65 -7.10 -17.91
C HIS A 176 8.14 -6.91 -17.58
N LYS A 177 8.65 -5.68 -17.64
CA LYS A 177 10.11 -5.42 -17.49
C LYS A 177 10.52 -5.17 -16.05
N CYS A 178 9.76 -4.33 -15.34
CA CYS A 178 10.05 -3.97 -13.97
C CYS A 178 9.47 -4.97 -12.97
N GLY A 179 8.37 -5.68 -13.34
CA GLY A 179 7.69 -6.63 -12.46
C GLY A 179 7.08 -5.97 -11.23
N ILE A 180 6.62 -4.72 -11.37
CA ILE A 180 6.06 -3.93 -10.26
C ILE A 180 4.58 -4.24 -10.06
N LEU A 181 3.88 -4.54 -11.16
CA LEU A 181 2.44 -4.75 -11.17
C LEU A 181 2.12 -6.02 -11.96
N ASP A 182 1.16 -6.78 -11.46
CA ASP A 182 0.55 -7.90 -12.17
C ASP A 182 -0.19 -7.38 -13.42
N PRO A 183 0.09 -7.89 -14.64
CA PRO A 183 -0.61 -7.48 -15.86
C PRO A 183 -2.13 -7.66 -15.80
N ASP A 184 -2.63 -8.60 -14.99
CA ASP A 184 -4.06 -8.87 -14.85
C ASP A 184 -4.77 -7.92 -13.86
N CYS A 185 -4.07 -6.93 -13.31
CA CYS A 185 -4.64 -6.02 -12.32
C CYS A 185 -5.44 -4.87 -12.95
N ASP A 186 -6.61 -4.53 -12.38
CA ASP A 186 -7.44 -3.40 -12.83
C ASP A 186 -6.68 -2.06 -12.85
N VAL A 187 -5.76 -1.86 -11.90
CA VAL A 187 -4.94 -0.65 -11.79
C VAL A 187 -4.05 -0.48 -13.01
N GLY A 188 -3.61 -1.60 -13.61
CA GLY A 188 -2.78 -1.64 -14.81
C GLY A 188 -3.54 -1.32 -16.09
N SER A 189 -4.89 -1.32 -16.06
CA SER A 189 -5.71 -0.96 -17.21
C SER A 189 -5.76 0.56 -17.42
N THR A 190 -5.61 1.35 -16.36
CA THR A 190 -5.74 2.81 -16.38
C THR A 190 -4.37 3.48 -16.40
N ARG A 191 -4.16 4.43 -17.32
CA ARG A 191 -2.90 5.21 -17.42
C ARG A 191 -2.51 5.87 -16.10
N SER A 192 -3.45 6.53 -15.44
CA SER A 192 -3.18 7.20 -14.15
C SER A 192 -2.73 6.24 -13.05
N GLY A 193 -3.11 4.95 -13.15
CA GLY A 193 -2.77 3.92 -12.16
C GLY A 193 -1.38 3.36 -12.37
N LEU A 194 -0.97 3.19 -13.63
CA LEU A 194 0.39 2.83 -13.99
C LEU A 194 1.38 3.92 -13.59
N GLU A 195 1.04 5.17 -13.89
CA GLU A 195 1.86 6.32 -13.53
C GLU A 195 2.01 6.44 -12.02
N THR A 196 0.92 6.38 -11.25
CA THR A 196 1.00 6.45 -9.78
C THR A 196 1.73 5.26 -9.20
N SER A 197 1.52 4.04 -9.70
CA SER A 197 2.23 2.84 -9.24
C SER A 197 3.74 2.98 -9.45
N PHE A 198 4.15 3.44 -10.64
CA PHE A 198 5.55 3.66 -10.96
C PHE A 198 6.18 4.76 -10.10
N LEU A 199 5.47 5.88 -9.92
CA LEU A 199 5.92 6.99 -9.09
C LEU A 199 6.05 6.59 -7.62
N GLU A 200 5.09 5.86 -7.07
CA GLU A 200 5.14 5.42 -5.67
C GLU A 200 6.18 4.33 -5.44
N HIS A 201 6.53 3.53 -6.46
CA HIS A 201 7.63 2.56 -6.41
C HIS A 201 9.01 3.26 -6.40
N MET A 202 9.17 4.30 -7.23
CA MET A 202 10.41 5.08 -7.34
C MET A 202 10.58 6.14 -6.25
N ARG A 203 9.64 6.24 -5.31
CA ARG A 203 9.68 7.23 -4.23
C ARG A 203 10.73 6.87 -3.19
N VAL A 204 11.60 7.83 -2.88
CA VAL A 204 12.63 7.65 -1.85
C VAL A 204 11.98 7.35 -0.49
N PRO A 205 12.43 6.31 0.23
CA PRO A 205 11.94 6.03 1.58
C PRO A 205 12.28 7.20 2.51
N LEU A 206 11.29 7.65 3.27
CA LEU A 206 11.47 8.69 4.28
C LEU A 206 11.93 8.04 5.58
N ALA A 207 13.09 8.47 6.06
CA ALA A 207 13.59 8.09 7.39
C ALA A 207 12.51 8.36 8.46
N ARG A 208 12.09 7.31 9.15
CA ARG A 208 10.97 7.39 10.10
C ARG A 208 11.30 8.27 11.32
N ALA A 209 12.58 8.43 11.63
CA ALA A 209 13.05 9.41 12.62
C ALA A 209 12.64 10.85 12.23
N LYS A 210 12.81 11.22 10.96
CA LYS A 210 12.37 12.54 10.45
C LYS A 210 10.86 12.70 10.51
N MET A 211 10.11 11.61 10.29
CA MET A 211 8.66 11.64 10.49
C MET A 211 8.28 11.91 11.95
N LEU A 212 9.02 11.33 12.90
CA LEU A 212 8.79 11.54 14.33
C LEU A 212 9.15 12.96 14.76
N GLU A 213 10.26 13.50 14.26
CA GLU A 213 10.68 14.89 14.50
C GLU A 213 9.65 15.90 13.99
N GLY A 214 9.01 15.62 12.85
CA GLY A 214 7.95 16.47 12.30
C GLY A 214 6.64 16.44 13.08
N LEU A 215 6.50 15.54 14.05
CA LEU A 215 5.26 15.37 14.80
C LEU A 215 5.20 16.35 16.00
N ALA A 216 4.35 17.37 15.90
CA ALA A 216 4.14 18.35 16.98
C ALA A 216 3.80 17.66 18.30
N LEU A 217 4.51 17.99 19.39
CA LEU A 217 4.35 17.33 20.70
C LEU A 217 2.94 17.53 21.28
N TYR A 218 2.39 18.73 21.12
CA TYR A 218 1.07 19.10 21.61
C TYR A 218 0.05 19.12 20.46
N PRO A 219 -1.22 18.72 20.72
CA PRO A 219 -2.26 18.77 19.72
C PRO A 219 -2.56 20.23 19.32
N THR A 220 -2.72 20.47 18.04
CA THR A 220 -3.13 21.77 17.51
C THR A 220 -4.66 21.87 17.46
N GLU A 221 -5.19 23.09 17.31
CA GLU A 221 -6.63 23.33 17.13
C GLU A 221 -7.25 22.52 15.98
N ARG A 222 -6.47 22.23 14.93
CA ARG A 222 -6.89 21.41 13.78
C ARG A 222 -7.05 19.94 14.18
N ASP A 223 -6.15 19.43 15.01
CA ASP A 223 -6.23 18.06 15.52
C ASP A 223 -7.42 17.90 16.47
N LEU A 224 -7.66 18.91 17.32
CA LEU A 224 -8.79 18.94 18.24
C LEU A 224 -10.14 19.07 17.52
N ALA A 225 -10.23 19.92 16.49
CA ALA A 225 -11.46 20.08 15.70
C ALA A 225 -11.88 18.79 14.99
N VAL A 226 -10.91 18.01 14.49
CA VAL A 226 -11.15 16.69 13.88
C VAL A 226 -11.61 15.66 14.93
N THR A 227 -11.11 15.74 16.17
CA THR A 227 -11.58 14.86 17.25
C THR A 227 -13.01 15.16 17.70
N SER A 228 -13.47 16.42 17.65
CA SER A 228 -14.85 16.79 18.01
C SER A 228 -15.90 16.25 17.02
N GLY A 229 -15.55 16.10 15.74
CA GLY A 229 -16.40 15.42 14.74
C GLY A 229 -16.53 13.90 14.97
N ARG A 230 -15.65 13.32 15.79
CA ARG A 230 -15.62 11.88 16.12
C ARG A 230 -16.63 11.48 17.19
N GLU A 231 -17.15 12.44 17.96
CA GLU A 231 -18.23 12.20 18.93
C GLU A 231 -19.61 12.24 18.28
N ALA A 232 -19.78 12.96 17.16
CA ALA A 232 -21.05 13.00 16.43
C ALA A 232 -21.45 11.65 15.83
N SER A 233 -20.49 10.77 15.52
CA SER A 233 -20.78 9.40 15.04
C SER A 233 -21.12 8.40 16.16
N LYS A 234 -20.90 8.77 17.44
CA LYS A 234 -21.46 8.00 18.58
C LYS A 234 -22.90 8.40 18.90
N ALA A 235 -23.37 9.54 18.39
CA ALA A 235 -24.65 10.14 18.74
C ALA A 235 -25.79 9.88 17.72
N SER A 236 -25.60 9.07 16.68
CA SER A 236 -26.75 8.54 15.93
C SER A 236 -27.27 7.29 16.64
N GLY A 237 -28.06 7.52 17.69
CA GLY A 237 -28.87 6.49 18.34
C GLY A 237 -29.83 5.87 17.33
N GLY A 238 -29.64 4.59 17.04
CA GLY A 238 -30.53 3.81 16.19
C GLY A 238 -30.00 2.39 16.10
N GLY A 239 -30.69 1.45 16.74
CA GLY A 239 -30.26 0.06 16.86
C GLY A 239 -29.98 -0.60 15.52
N ALA A 240 -28.71 -0.88 15.27
CA ALA A 240 -28.26 -1.99 14.45
C ALA A 240 -26.88 -2.39 14.96
N ALA A 241 -26.77 -3.64 15.42
CA ALA A 241 -25.55 -4.28 15.88
C ALA A 241 -24.57 -4.53 14.71
N GLY A 242 -24.14 -3.46 14.03
CA GLY A 242 -23.31 -3.49 12.83
C GLY A 242 -22.45 -2.24 12.60
N SER A 243 -22.64 -1.15 13.38
CA SER A 243 -21.73 0.02 13.38
C SER A 243 -20.48 -0.29 14.21
N PHE A 244 -19.83 -1.41 13.92
CA PHE A 244 -18.59 -1.81 14.54
C PHE A 244 -17.41 -1.17 13.78
N LEU A 245 -16.69 -0.29 14.48
CA LEU A 245 -15.24 -0.40 14.68
C LEU A 245 -14.25 0.12 13.62
N CYS A 246 -14.66 0.83 12.57
CA CYS A 246 -13.66 1.43 11.68
C CYS A 246 -13.10 2.73 12.25
N THR A 247 -12.07 2.61 13.09
CA THR A 247 -11.33 3.75 13.64
C THR A 247 -10.09 4.00 12.82
N GLY A 248 -9.87 5.23 12.36
CA GLY A 248 -8.58 5.64 11.77
C GLY A 248 -7.47 5.78 12.81
N LEU A 249 -7.39 4.87 13.78
CA LEU A 249 -6.39 4.85 14.85
C LEU A 249 -5.62 3.54 14.77
N PRO A 250 -4.29 3.56 15.01
CA PRO A 250 -3.53 2.33 15.08
C PRO A 250 -4.02 1.49 16.25
N ARG A 251 -4.21 0.20 16.01
CA ARG A 251 -4.61 -0.73 17.06
C ARG A 251 -3.40 -1.23 17.85
N MET A 252 -3.62 -1.37 19.15
CA MET A 252 -2.70 -1.97 20.10
C MET A 252 -3.01 -3.46 20.17
N ASN A 253 -2.17 -4.26 19.51
CA ASN A 253 -2.23 -5.72 19.53
C ASN A 253 -1.07 -6.29 20.36
N LEU A 254 -0.99 -7.61 20.47
CA LEU A 254 0.12 -8.29 21.14
C LEU A 254 1.44 -8.20 20.37
N GLN A 255 1.38 -8.02 19.05
CA GLN A 255 2.54 -8.02 18.15
C GLN A 255 2.74 -6.64 17.51
N PHE A 256 4.01 -6.28 17.34
CA PHE A 256 4.47 -5.06 16.67
C PHE A 256 5.63 -5.42 15.73
N LEU A 257 5.81 -4.67 14.65
CA LEU A 257 6.86 -4.97 13.68
C LEU A 257 8.25 -4.74 14.26
N THR A 258 8.41 -3.62 14.95
CA THR A 258 9.66 -3.23 15.62
C THR A 258 9.35 -2.44 16.87
N MET A 259 10.35 -2.26 17.72
CA MET A 259 10.23 -1.37 18.88
C MET A 259 9.85 0.07 18.49
N ARG A 260 10.36 0.56 17.34
CA ARG A 260 10.02 1.90 16.84
C ARG A 260 8.55 2.00 16.45
N ASP A 261 7.99 0.95 15.83
CA ASP A 261 6.57 0.89 15.49
C ASP A 261 5.69 0.95 16.74
N TYR A 262 6.04 0.18 17.78
CA TYR A 262 5.35 0.21 19.07
C TYR A 262 5.30 1.63 19.66
N LEU A 263 6.44 2.31 19.73
CA LEU A 263 6.52 3.67 20.28
C LEU A 263 5.69 4.68 19.49
N VAL A 264 5.73 4.63 18.15
CA VAL A 264 4.94 5.53 17.29
C VAL A 264 3.44 5.31 17.49
N ARG A 265 3.01 4.05 17.59
CA ARG A 265 1.59 3.74 17.86
C ARG A 265 1.18 4.25 19.22
N CYS A 266 1.95 3.98 20.29
CA CYS A 266 1.67 4.50 21.63
C CYS A 266 1.55 6.02 21.66
N LEU A 267 2.50 6.73 21.02
CA LEU A 267 2.48 8.20 20.94
C LEU A 267 1.27 8.73 20.16
N SER A 268 0.91 8.08 19.06
CA SER A 268 -0.27 8.49 18.29
C SER A 268 -1.57 8.22 19.04
N SER A 269 -1.67 7.10 19.77
CA SER A 269 -2.82 6.79 20.60
C SER A 269 -2.96 7.77 21.78
N SER A 270 -1.86 8.15 22.43
CA SER A 270 -1.89 9.09 23.55
C SER A 270 -2.31 10.50 23.15
N LYS A 271 -2.11 10.91 21.90
CA LYS A 271 -2.59 12.21 21.38
C LYS A 271 -4.09 12.25 21.09
N HIS A 272 -4.70 11.08 20.99
CA HIS A 272 -6.12 10.92 20.67
C HIS A 272 -6.98 10.52 21.88
N LEU A 273 -6.34 10.28 23.02
CA LEU A 273 -6.93 10.14 24.36
C LEU A 273 -7.03 11.52 25.02
#